data_AF-A0A1I6IPV0-F1
#
_entry.id   AF-A0A1I6IPV0-F1
#
_cell.length_a   1.000
_cell.length_b   1.000
_cell.length_c   1.000
_cell.angle_alpha   90.00
_cell.angle_beta   90.00
_cell.angle_gamma   90.00
#
_symmetry.space_group_name_H-M   'P 1'
#
loop_
_entity.id
_entity.type
_entity.pdbx_description
1 polymer ?
#
loop_
_entity_poly.entity_id
_entity_poly.type
_entity_poly.pdbx_seq_one_letter_code
_entity_poly.pdbx_strand_id
1 'polypeptide(L)' 'MSREIVSAYRAVVTGECNHCQWEALATSYPEMVEMYHDHLRADHPTAWLHA' A
#
# COMPACT_ATOMS: atom_id res chain seq x y z
N MET A 1 -13.67 34.71 -8.93
CA MET A 1 -13.02 34.01 -7.79
C MET A 1 -13.44 32.56 -7.87
N SER A 2 -12.58 31.73 -8.45
CA SER A 2 -12.89 30.39 -8.95
C SER A 2 -12.97 29.39 -7.80
N ARG A 3 -14.08 28.65 -7.75
CA ARG A 3 -14.34 27.55 -6.83
C ARG A 3 -13.19 26.55 -6.85
N GLU A 4 -12.57 26.36 -5.70
CA GLU A 4 -11.68 25.24 -5.41
C GLU A 4 -12.53 23.97 -5.35
N ILE A 5 -12.53 23.20 -6.44
CA ILE A 5 -13.06 21.84 -6.45
C ILE A 5 -12.06 21.00 -5.66
N VAL A 6 -12.32 20.86 -4.36
CA VAL A 6 -11.61 19.89 -3.52
C VAL A 6 -11.92 18.51 -4.10
N SER A 7 -10.94 17.98 -4.81
CA SER A 7 -10.91 16.64 -5.36
C SER A 7 -11.20 15.64 -4.24
N ALA A 8 -12.45 15.18 -4.13
CA ALA A 8 -12.88 14.15 -3.17
C ALA A 8 -12.36 12.74 -3.54
N TYR A 9 -11.28 12.68 -4.31
CA TYR A 9 -10.51 11.46 -4.53
C TYR A 9 -9.66 11.30 -3.27
N ARG A 10 -10.22 10.63 -2.26
CA ARG A 10 -9.40 10.09 -1.17
C ARG A 10 -8.20 9.40 -1.84
N ALA A 11 -6.99 9.85 -1.53
CA ALA A 11 -5.79 9.27 -2.12
C ALA A 11 -5.72 7.82 -1.62
N VAL A 12 -6.20 6.88 -2.44
CA VAL A 12 -6.04 5.46 -2.17
C VAL A 12 -4.60 5.12 -2.53
N VAL A 13 -3.90 4.54 -1.56
CA VAL A 13 -2.54 4.07 -1.73
C VAL A 13 -2.62 2.61 -2.08
N THR A 14 -2.08 2.25 -3.25
CA THR A 14 -2.00 0.86 -3.70
C THR A 14 -0.59 0.34 -3.42
N GLY A 15 -0.50 -0.83 -2.81
CA GLY A 15 0.76 -1.55 -2.61
C GLY A 15 0.75 -2.83 -3.43
N GLU A 16 1.81 -3.08 -4.20
CA GLU A 16 1.98 -4.33 -4.93
C GLU A 16 3.23 -5.05 -4.41
N CYS A 17 3.18 -6.38 -4.36
CA CYS A 17 4.36 -7.18 -4.07
C CYS A 17 5.15 -7.45 -5.36
N ASN A 18 6.47 -7.29 -5.30
CA ASN A 18 7.33 -7.62 -6.44
C ASN A 18 7.65 -9.12 -6.53
N HIS A 19 7.33 -9.89 -5.48
CA HIS A 19 7.63 -11.33 -5.39
C HIS A 19 6.42 -12.21 -5.67
N CYS A 20 5.20 -11.68 -5.51
CA CYS A 20 3.97 -12.35 -5.87
C CYS A 20 2.96 -11.32 -6.42
N GLN A 21 1.89 -11.78 -7.07
CA GLN A 21 0.83 -10.90 -7.60
C GLN A 21 -0.10 -10.37 -6.50
N TRP A 22 0.43 -10.10 -5.32
CA TRP A 22 -0.35 -9.57 -4.22
C TRP A 22 -0.49 -8.06 -4.36
N GLU A 23 -1.73 -7.58 -4.25
CA GLU A 23 -2.11 -6.18 -4.35
C GLU A 23 -2.95 -5.81 -3.11
N ALA A 24 -2.60 -4.69 -2.48
CA ALA A 24 -3.36 -4.09 -1.38
C ALA A 24 -3.84 -2.69 -1.75
N LEU A 25 -5.07 -2.39 -1.31
CA LEU A 25 -5.67 -1.08 -1.42
C LEU A 25 -5.85 -0.52 -0.02
N ALA A 26 -5.13 0.55 0.28
CA ALA A 26 -5.19 1.23 1.56
C ALA A 26 -5.71 2.66 1.39
N THR A 27 -6.25 3.20 2.47
CA THR A 27 -6.69 4.60 2.54
C THR A 27 -5.58 5.56 2.97
N SER A 28 -4.44 4.99 3.42
CA SER A 28 -3.28 5.75 3.84
C SER A 28 -1.98 4.97 3.60
N TYR A 29 -0.87 5.70 3.47
CA TYR A 29 0.46 5.11 3.32
C TYR A 29 0.87 4.20 4.49
N PRO A 30 0.72 4.57 5.78
CA PRO A 30 1.11 3.69 6.88
C PRO A 30 0.31 2.39 6.89
N GLU A 31 -1.00 2.45 6.62
CA GLU A 31 -1.86 1.26 6.52
C GLU A 31 -1.39 0.33 5.39
N MET A 32 -1.00 0.88 4.24
CA MET A 32 -0.43 0.09 3.13
C MET A 32 0.86 -0.60 3.54
N VAL A 33 1.76 0.11 4.22
CA VAL A 33 3.06 -0.41 4.67
C VAL A 33 2.86 -1.55 5.68
N GLU A 34 1.91 -1.42 6.61
CA GLU A 34 1.59 -2.49 7.57
C GLU A 34 1.10 -3.74 6.85
N MET A 35 0.15 -3.61 5.90
CA MET A 35 -0.33 -4.74 5.11
C MET A 35 0.78 -5.38 4.27
N TYR A 36 1.66 -4.57 3.69
CA TYR A 36 2.79 -5.04 2.90
C TYR A 36 3.80 -5.82 3.76
N HIS A 37 4.14 -5.33 4.95
CA HIS A 37 5.04 -6.03 5.86
C HIS A 37 4.41 -7.29 6.46
N ASP A 38 3.11 -7.29 6.77
CA ASP A 38 2.41 -8.49 7.25
C ASP A 38 2.42 -9.58 6.17
N HIS A 39 2.09 -9.22 4.93
CA HIS A 39 2.16 -10.13 3.79
C HIS A 39 3.58 -10.66 3.56
N LEU A 40 4.59 -9.78 3.53
CA LEU A 40 5.99 -10.21 3.40
C LEU A 40 6.40 -11.14 4.55
N ARG A 41 5.96 -10.90 5.78
CA ARG A 41 6.28 -11.75 6.93
C ARG A 41 5.64 -13.14 6.82
N ALA A 42 4.41 -13.22 6.32
CA ALA A 42 3.66 -14.47 6.20
C ALA A 42 4.12 -15.32 5.00
N ASP A 43 4.27 -14.69 3.82
CA ASP A 43 4.44 -15.39 2.55
C ASP A 43 5.90 -15.37 2.05
N HIS A 44 6.64 -14.30 2.37
CA HIS A 44 8.00 -14.09 1.86
C HIS A 44 8.99 -13.71 2.97
N PRO A 45 9.16 -14.54 4.02
CA PRO A 45 10.02 -14.21 5.16
C PRO A 45 11.48 -13.94 4.75
N THR A 46 11.94 -14.56 3.65
CA THR A 46 13.26 -14.31 3.07
C THR A 46 13.35 -12.92 2.41
N ALA A 47 12.31 -12.47 1.70
CA ALA A 47 12.27 -11.13 1.14
C ALA A 47 12.11 -10.06 2.24
N TRP A 48 11.35 -10.38 3.30
CA TRP A 48 11.21 -9.52 4.48
C TRP A 48 12.55 -9.27 5.20
N LEU A 49 13.40 -10.29 5.32
CA LEU A 49 14.73 -10.18 5.96
C LEU A 49 15.76 -9.41 5.12
N HIS A 50 15.49 -9.17 3.84
CA HIS A 50 16.40 -8.53 2.90
C HIS A 50 15.93 -7.14 2.41
N ALA A 51 14.80 -6.65 2.93
CA ALA A 51 14.21 -5.35 2.60
C ALA A 51 14.79 -4.19 3.43
#